data_AF-A0A8S3XFU7-F1
#
_entry.id   AF-A0A8S3XFU7-F1
#
_cell.length_a   1.000
_cell.length_b   1.000
_cell.length_c   1.000
_cell.angle_alpha   90.00
_cell.angle_beta   90.00
_cell.angle_gamma   90.00
#
_symmetry.space_group_name_H-M   'P 1'
#
loop_
_entity.id
_entity.type
_entity.pdbx_description
1 polymer ?
#
loop_
_entity_poly.entity_id
_entity_poly.type
_entity_poly.pdbx_seq_one_letter_code
_entity_poly.pdbx_strand_id
1 'polypeptide(L)'
;MELTRENSRAMIYYVFRSGLTQKQCVDQMISAFGDEAPSKTTIYRWFAEFQRGRVKLSDDPRQGRPKTEVTQENIDSVRKLTEEDRHVTYREIQATLDIGMSQIQIILHEQ
;
A
#
# COMPACT_ATOMS: atom_id res chain seq x y z
N MET A 1 -21.69 17.14 -1.59
CA MET A 1 -20.81 16.67 -0.51
C MET A 1 -20.10 15.46 -1.09
N GLU A 2 -18.79 15.51 -1.34
CA GLU A 2 -18.11 14.39 -2.03
C GLU A 2 -18.04 13.16 -1.13
N LEU A 3 -18.50 12.01 -1.65
CA LEU A 3 -18.43 10.76 -0.94
C LEU A 3 -17.01 10.18 -0.98
N THR A 4 -16.22 10.46 0.06
CA THR A 4 -14.88 9.87 0.17
C THR A 4 -14.96 8.34 0.34
N ARG A 5 -13.87 7.65 0.01
CA ARG A 5 -13.76 6.20 0.21
C ARG A 5 -13.88 5.81 1.69
N GLU A 6 -13.40 6.65 2.59
CA GLU A 6 -13.50 6.41 4.03
C GLU A 6 -14.93 6.60 4.54
N ASN A 7 -15.62 7.66 4.09
CA ASN A 7 -17.03 7.88 4.39
C ASN A 7 -17.89 6.70 3.92
N SER A 8 -17.63 6.21 2.71
CA SER A 8 -18.31 5.02 2.18
C SER A 8 -18.15 3.81 3.10
N ARG A 9 -16.95 3.57 3.63
CA ARG A 9 -16.66 2.45 4.54
C ARG A 9 -17.30 2.63 5.91
N ALA A 10 -17.32 3.85 6.43
CA ALA A 10 -18.00 4.18 7.67
C ALA A 10 -19.50 3.87 7.60
N MET A 11 -20.15 4.21 6.48
CA MET A 11 -21.56 3.90 6.26
C MET A 11 -21.80 2.39 6.13
N ILE A 12 -20.96 1.68 5.38
CA ILE A 12 -21.05 0.21 5.28
C ILE A 12 -20.88 -0.42 6.67
N TYR A 13 -19.95 0.09 7.48
CA TYR A 13 -19.74 -0.37 8.86
C TYR A 13 -20.97 -0.14 9.74
N TYR A 14 -21.59 1.03 9.64
CA TYR A 14 -22.83 1.34 10.34
C TYR A 14 -23.94 0.34 9.99
N VAL A 15 -24.14 0.06 8.69
CA VAL A 15 -25.15 -0.91 8.23
C VAL A 15 -24.83 -2.32 8.72
N PHE A 16 -23.57 -2.74 8.65
CA PHE A 16 -23.10 -4.02 9.19
C PHE A 16 -23.39 -4.15 10.71
N ARG A 17 -23.07 -3.12 11.50
CA ARG A 17 -23.32 -3.08 12.94
C ARG A 17 -24.81 -3.04 13.29
N SER A 18 -25.64 -2.54 12.38
CA SER A 18 -27.10 -2.52 12.50
C SER A 18 -27.75 -3.89 12.22
N GLY A 19 -26.95 -4.92 11.88
CA GLY A 19 -27.45 -6.27 11.61
C GLY A 19 -28.14 -6.44 10.26
N LEU A 20 -28.03 -5.44 9.37
CA LEU A 20 -28.61 -5.50 8.04
C LEU A 20 -27.73 -6.32 7.09
N THR A 21 -28.39 -6.91 6.09
CA THR A 21 -27.72 -7.73 5.08
C THR A 21 -26.93 -6.88 4.08
N GLN A 22 -25.97 -7.50 3.40
CA GLN A 22 -25.20 -6.87 2.32
C GLN A 22 -26.11 -6.33 1.21
N LYS A 23 -27.19 -7.05 0.88
CA LYS A 23 -28.16 -6.62 -0.14
C LYS A 23 -28.87 -5.33 0.29
N GLN A 24 -29.37 -5.28 1.52
CA GLN A 24 -29.98 -4.08 2.07
C GLN A 24 -29.01 -2.90 2.11
N CYS A 25 -27.73 -3.15 2.40
CA CYS A 25 -26.70 -2.12 2.32
C CYS A 25 -26.57 -1.56 0.89
N VAL A 26 -26.55 -2.42 -0.13
CA VAL A 26 -26.50 -1.97 -1.54
C VAL A 26 -27.71 -1.11 -1.88
N ASP A 27 -28.91 -1.58 -1.53
CA ASP A 27 -30.15 -0.87 -1.84
C ASP A 27 -30.19 0.51 -1.15
N GLN A 28 -29.76 0.61 0.11
CA GLN A 28 -29.66 1.88 0.83
C GLN A 28 -28.61 2.83 0.23
N MET A 29 -27.42 2.31 -0.12
CA MET A 29 -26.35 3.14 -0.67
C MET A 29 -26.72 3.68 -2.06
N ILE A 30 -27.35 2.87 -2.91
CA ILE A 30 -27.87 3.32 -4.22
C ILE A 30 -29.02 4.31 -4.03
N SER A 31 -29.95 4.05 -3.10
CA SER A 31 -31.07 4.97 -2.85
C SER A 31 -30.62 6.33 -2.31
N ALA A 32 -29.51 6.40 -1.58
CA ALA A 32 -29.01 7.64 -1.00
C ALA A 32 -28.06 8.42 -1.92
N PHE A 33 -27.21 7.71 -2.69
CA PHE A 33 -26.11 8.32 -3.43
C PHE A 33 -26.18 8.11 -4.95
N GLY A 34 -27.09 7.27 -5.45
CA GLY A 34 -27.24 7.01 -6.89
C GLY A 34 -25.92 6.54 -7.53
N ASP A 35 -25.47 7.28 -8.54
CA ASP A 35 -24.24 6.99 -9.28
C ASP A 35 -22.95 7.22 -8.46
N GLU A 36 -23.03 8.00 -7.37
CA GLU A 36 -21.91 8.21 -6.45
C GLU A 36 -21.77 7.08 -5.42
N ALA A 37 -22.72 6.13 -5.40
CA ALA A 37 -22.67 5.01 -4.46
C ALA A 37 -21.47 4.09 -4.74
N PRO A 38 -20.85 3.52 -3.68
CA PRO A 38 -19.80 2.53 -3.88
C PRO A 38 -20.37 1.29 -4.57
N SER A 39 -19.56 0.70 -5.45
CA SER A 39 -19.97 -0.48 -6.19
C SER A 39 -20.35 -1.64 -5.27
N LYS A 40 -21.29 -2.48 -5.72
CA LYS A 40 -21.71 -3.70 -5.02
C LYS A 40 -20.52 -4.54 -4.55
N THR A 41 -19.53 -4.74 -5.41
CA THR A 41 -18.30 -5.48 -5.06
C THR A 41 -17.54 -4.86 -3.89
N THR A 42 -17.47 -3.52 -3.84
CA THR A 42 -16.83 -2.81 -2.72
C THR A 42 -17.58 -3.04 -1.41
N ILE A 43 -18.91 -2.95 -1.43
CA ILE A 43 -19.77 -3.18 -0.26
C ILE A 43 -19.58 -4.60 0.27
N TYR A 44 -19.66 -5.61 -0.60
CA TYR A 44 -19.50 -7.01 -0.21
C TYR A 44 -18.11 -7.30 0.35
N ARG A 45 -17.06 -6.75 -0.26
CA ARG A 45 -15.68 -6.89 0.24
C ARG A 45 -15.54 -6.34 1.65
N TRP A 46 -16.06 -5.13 1.91
CA TRP A 46 -15.97 -4.52 3.24
C TRP A 46 -16.78 -5.26 4.29
N PHE A 47 -17.96 -5.79 3.93
CA PHE A 47 -18.70 -6.69 4.82
C PHE A 47 -17.87 -7.92 5.21
N ALA A 48 -17.20 -8.57 4.26
CA ALA A 48 -16.34 -9.71 4.56
C ALA A 48 -15.16 -9.33 5.48
N GLU A 49 -14.56 -8.15 5.27
CA GLU A 49 -13.50 -7.64 6.14
C GLU A 49 -13.99 -7.35 7.56
N PHE A 50 -15.20 -6.81 7.72
CA PHE A 50 -15.79 -6.59 9.04
C PHE A 50 -16.15 -7.90 9.74
N GLN A 51 -16.63 -8.91 9.00
CA GLN A 51 -16.83 -10.26 9.53
C GLN A 51 -15.51 -10.91 9.99
N ARG A 52 -14.38 -10.58 9.34
CA ARG A 52 -13.03 -10.99 9.73
C ARG A 52 -12.47 -10.19 10.92
N GLY A 53 -13.22 -9.22 11.45
CA GLY A 53 -12.82 -8.44 12.62
C GLY A 53 -11.98 -7.19 12.32
N ARG A 54 -11.93 -6.73 11.06
CA ARG A 54 -11.24 -5.48 10.72
C ARG A 54 -11.92 -4.27 11.40
N VAL A 55 -11.15 -3.46 12.11
CA VAL A 55 -11.64 -2.25 12.81
C VAL A 55 -11.32 -0.95 12.05
N LYS A 56 -10.23 -0.96 11.28
CA LYS A 56 -9.72 0.24 10.59
C LYS A 56 -10.47 0.49 9.28
N LEU A 57 -11.04 1.70 9.15
CA LEU A 57 -11.78 2.17 7.96
C LEU A 57 -10.85 2.76 6.89
N SER A 58 -9.77 3.42 7.29
CA SER A 58 -8.75 3.92 6.36
C SER A 58 -8.03 2.77 5.62
N ASP A 59 -7.47 3.09 4.46
CA ASP A 59 -6.58 2.17 3.75
C ASP A 59 -5.39 1.79 4.63
N ASP A 60 -4.94 0.53 4.51
CA ASP A 60 -3.63 0.17 5.01
C ASP A 60 -2.55 0.89 4.19
N PRO A 61 -1.35 1.10 4.75
CA PRO A 61 -0.24 1.62 3.98
C PRO A 61 -0.13 0.81 2.70
N ARG A 62 -0.24 1.49 1.56
CA ARG A 62 -0.06 0.82 0.28
C ARG A 62 1.39 0.39 0.25
N GLN A 63 1.62 -0.91 0.32
CA GLN A 63 2.88 -1.45 -0.14
C GLN A 63 2.93 -1.16 -1.65
N GLY A 64 3.62 -0.08 -2.00
CA GLY A 64 3.98 0.16 -3.39
C GLY A 64 4.93 -0.93 -3.87
N ARG A 65 5.33 -0.86 -5.13
CA ARG A 65 6.59 -1.49 -5.53
C ARG A 65 7.65 -0.99 -4.53
N PRO A 66 8.46 -1.87 -3.91
CA PRO A 66 9.56 -1.40 -3.09
C PRO A 66 10.31 -0.36 -3.93
N LYS A 67 10.38 0.89 -3.45
CA LYS A 67 11.51 1.74 -3.86
C LYS A 67 12.68 0.92 -3.38
N THR A 68 13.32 0.25 -4.33
CA THR A 68 14.41 -0.71 -4.18
C THR A 68 15.05 -0.52 -2.82
N GLU A 69 14.71 -1.37 -1.85
CA GLU A 69 14.91 -1.09 -0.42
C GLU A 69 16.40 -0.93 -0.19
N VAL A 70 16.85 0.32 -0.14
CA VAL A 70 18.22 0.67 0.18
C VAL A 70 18.27 0.59 1.71
N THR A 71 18.64 -0.58 2.22
CA THR A 71 18.87 -0.77 3.66
C THR A 71 20.14 -0.04 4.05
N GLN A 72 20.23 0.37 5.32
CA GLN A 72 21.44 1.02 5.83
C GLN A 72 22.68 0.13 5.65
N GLU A 73 22.51 -1.19 5.81
CA GLU A 73 23.56 -2.19 5.56
C GLU A 73 24.08 -2.15 4.11
N ASN A 74 23.19 -2.02 3.12
CA ASN A 74 23.58 -1.90 1.72
C ASN A 74 24.29 -0.57 1.45
N ILE A 75 23.87 0.53 2.08
CA ILE A 75 24.54 1.84 1.98
C ILE A 75 25.98 1.72 2.50
N ASP A 76 26.13 1.20 3.71
CA ASP A 76 27.42 1.12 4.39
C ASP A 76 28.38 0.19 3.62
N SER A 77 27.86 -0.92 3.09
CA SER A 77 28.63 -1.88 2.29
C SER A 77 29.10 -1.29 0.95
N VAL A 78 28.24 -0.55 0.25
CA VAL A 78 28.61 0.13 -1.01
C VAL A 78 29.64 1.25 -0.76
N ARG A 79 29.44 2.04 0.31
CA ARG A 79 30.39 3.09 0.70
C ARG A 79 31.76 2.50 1.02
N LYS A 80 31.80 1.42 1.80
CA LYS A 80 33.04 0.71 2.13
C LYS A 80 33.79 0.24 0.88
N LEU A 81 33.10 -0.40 -0.08
CA LEU A 81 33.74 -0.84 -1.33
C LEU A 81 34.29 0.34 -2.15
N THR A 82 33.59 1.47 -2.17
CA THR A 82 34.02 2.68 -2.89
C THR A 82 35.18 3.40 -2.19
N GLU A 83 35.25 3.31 -0.87
CA GLU A 83 36.37 3.82 -0.06
C GLU A 83 37.63 2.97 -0.20
N GLU A 84 37.47 1.64 -0.26
CA GLU A 84 38.55 0.68 -0.48
C GLU A 84 39.13 0.76 -1.91
N ASP A 85 38.25 0.89 -2.91
CA ASP A 85 38.65 1.11 -4.30
C ASP A 85 37.75 2.14 -5.00
N ARG A 86 38.32 3.32 -5.30
CA ARG A 86 37.61 4.39 -6.00
C ARG A 86 37.31 4.09 -7.48
N HIS A 87 37.88 3.03 -8.05
CA HIS A 87 37.62 2.62 -9.44
C HIS A 87 36.63 1.44 -9.54
N VAL A 88 36.04 1.02 -8.42
CA VAL A 88 35.08 -0.09 -8.41
C VAL A 88 33.89 0.20 -9.33
N THR A 89 33.54 -0.77 -10.16
CA THR A 89 32.45 -0.64 -11.13
C THR A 89 31.12 -1.10 -10.52
N TYR A 90 30.01 -0.61 -11.08
CA TYR A 90 28.66 -1.06 -10.71
C TYR A 90 28.49 -2.58 -10.75
N ARG A 91 29.13 -3.25 -11.71
CA ARG A 91 29.05 -4.71 -11.86
C ARG A 91 29.78 -5.46 -10.75
N GLU A 92 30.91 -4.94 -10.30
CA GLU A 92 31.69 -5.53 -9.20
C GLU A 92 30.96 -5.36 -7.87
N ILE A 93 30.37 -4.17 -7.63
CA ILE A 93 29.53 -3.93 -6.44
C ILE A 93 28.33 -4.89 -6.45
N GLN A 94 27.65 -5.02 -7.58
CA GLN A 94 26.51 -5.94 -7.73
C GLN A 94 26.93 -7.39 -7.48
N ALA A 95 28.06 -7.83 -8.05
CA ALA A 95 28.54 -9.20 -7.87
C ALA A 95 28.95 -9.50 -6.42
N THR A 96 29.41 -8.47 -5.68
CA THR A 96 29.88 -8.62 -4.30
C THR A 96 28.74 -8.59 -3.29
N LEU A 97 27.77 -7.69 -3.47
CA LEU A 97 26.70 -7.43 -2.50
C LEU A 97 25.34 -8.04 -2.90
N ASP A 98 25.24 -8.63 -4.09
CA ASP A 98 23.99 -9.17 -4.67
C ASP A 98 22.82 -8.17 -4.66
N ILE A 99 23.14 -6.88 -4.84
CA ILE A 99 22.16 -5.78 -4.89
C ILE A 99 21.90 -5.35 -6.33
N GLY A 100 20.68 -4.92 -6.61
CA GLY A 100 20.30 -4.50 -7.96
C GLY A 100 21.02 -3.22 -8.39
N MET A 101 21.36 -3.10 -9.69
CA MET A 101 22.01 -1.89 -10.24
C MET A 101 21.28 -0.60 -9.88
N SER A 102 19.95 -0.62 -9.84
CA SER A 102 19.14 0.55 -9.46
C SER A 102 19.36 0.95 -7.99
N GLN A 103 19.62 0.01 -7.07
CA GLN A 103 19.98 0.33 -5.69
C GLN A 103 21.35 1.00 -5.61
N ILE A 104 22.35 0.44 -6.32
CA ILE A 104 23.71 0.99 -6.36
C ILE A 104 23.68 2.42 -6.90
N GLN A 105 22.91 2.66 -7.96
CA GLN A 105 22.75 4.01 -8.53
C GLN A 105 22.12 4.99 -7.53
N ILE A 106 21.07 4.58 -6.81
CA ILE A 106 20.46 5.43 -5.77
C ILE A 106 21.47 5.72 -4.66
N ILE A 107 22.24 4.73 -4.20
CA ILE A 107 23.22 4.89 -3.11
C ILE A 107 24.36 5.84 -3.51
N LEU A 108 24.87 5.74 -4.74
CA LEU A 108 26.01 6.55 -5.19
C LEU A 108 25.64 7.99 -5.59
N HIS A 109 24.38 8.27 -5.95
CA HIS A 109 23.96 9.57 -6.48
C HIS A 109 22.95 10.33 -5.62
N GLU A 110 22.14 9.63 -4.81
CA GLU A 110 21.01 10.22 -4.08
C GLU A 110 21.19 10.20 -2.55
N GLN A 111 22.32 9.73 -2.01
CA GLN A 111 22.58 9.58 -0.56
C GLN A 111 23.91 10.20 -0.11
#